data_AF-A0A453DP37-F1
#
_entry.id   AF-A0A453DP37-F1
#
_cell.length_a   1.000
_cell.length_b   1.000
_cell.length_c   1.000
_cell.angle_alpha   90.00
_cell.angle_beta   90.00
_cell.angle_gamma   90.00
#
_symmetry.space_group_name_H-M   'P 1'
#
loop_
_entity.id
_entity.type
_entity.pdbx_description
1 polymer ?
#
loop_
_entity_poly.entity_id
_entity_poly.type
_entity_poly.pdbx_seq_one_letter_code
_entity_poly.pdbx_strand_id
1 'polypeptide(L)'
;MALYNLSTIADNLQTILSVQPIPPLLELLRCGKRSSKTADKCCALLESLLAFDQGRVALTSEEGGVLTIVEVLEEGSLQGREHAVGALLTMCESDRSKYRDPILNEGAIPGLLELTAHGTPKSRVKAHALLDLLRNSPYSRSKLQPNTLENIVSNIASQIDGEDRGGKAKKMLAEMVKVSMEQSLRHLQRRASFA
;
A
#
# COMPACT_ATOMS: atom_id res chain seq x y z
N MET A 1 -36.27 -8.36 -5.69
CA MET A 1 -36.20 -8.35 -7.17
C MET A 1 -36.72 -7.05 -7.78
N ALA A 2 -37.95 -6.62 -7.46
CA ALA A 2 -38.49 -5.36 -7.99
C ALA A 2 -37.62 -4.13 -7.66
N LEU A 3 -37.12 -4.04 -6.41
CA LEU A 3 -36.29 -2.92 -5.96
C LEU A 3 -35.01 -2.74 -6.79
N TYR A 4 -34.33 -3.83 -7.15
CA TYR A 4 -33.17 -3.79 -8.04
C TYR A 4 -33.52 -3.29 -9.45
N ASN A 5 -34.65 -3.74 -10.00
CA ASN A 5 -35.08 -3.25 -11.31
C ASN A 5 -35.43 -1.75 -11.26
N LEU A 6 -36.00 -1.26 -10.15
CA LEU A 6 -36.26 0.17 -9.97
C LEU A 6 -34.96 0.96 -9.85
N SER A 7 -33.91 0.40 -9.24
CA SER A 7 -32.63 1.08 -9.05
C SER A 7 -31.77 1.18 -10.32
N THR A 8 -32.12 0.51 -11.42
CA THR A 8 -31.42 0.71 -12.70
C THR A 8 -31.79 2.04 -13.36
N ILE A 9 -32.79 2.75 -12.82
CA ILE A 9 -33.12 4.13 -13.19
C ILE A 9 -32.47 5.04 -12.14
N ALA A 10 -31.48 5.84 -12.54
CA ALA A 10 -30.67 6.63 -11.62
C ALA A 10 -31.50 7.57 -10.71
N ASP A 11 -32.55 8.19 -11.27
CA ASP A 11 -33.45 9.10 -10.54
C ASP A 11 -34.19 8.41 -9.38
N ASN A 12 -34.37 7.09 -9.44
CA ASN A 12 -35.02 6.35 -8.37
C ASN A 12 -34.10 6.11 -7.16
N LEU A 13 -32.77 6.21 -7.32
CA LEU A 13 -31.83 5.84 -6.26
C LEU A 13 -32.00 6.69 -5.01
N GLN A 14 -32.25 7.99 -5.16
CA GLN A 14 -32.44 8.88 -4.01
C GLN A 14 -33.75 8.59 -3.26
N THR A 15 -34.82 8.25 -3.98
CA THR A 15 -36.09 7.79 -3.40
C THR A 15 -35.96 6.42 -2.73
N ILE A 16 -35.20 5.50 -3.33
CA ILE A 16 -34.91 4.22 -2.71
C ILE A 16 -34.09 4.42 -1.44
N LEU A 17 -33.14 5.35 -1.43
CA LEU A 17 -32.30 5.60 -0.26
C LEU A 17 -33.08 6.27 0.89
N SER A 18 -34.12 7.06 0.59
CA SER A 18 -34.94 7.71 1.62
C SER A 18 -35.73 6.73 2.49
N VAL A 19 -36.00 5.52 1.99
CA VAL A 19 -36.64 4.44 2.76
C VAL A 19 -35.64 3.52 3.49
N GLN A 20 -34.38 3.96 3.63
CA GLN A 20 -33.32 3.29 4.40
C GLN A 20 -33.16 1.79 4.06
N PRO A 21 -32.82 1.45 2.80
CA PRO A 21 -32.81 0.07 2.34
C PRO A 21 -31.56 -0.70 2.78
N ILE A 22 -30.53 -0.01 3.31
CA ILE A 22 -29.21 -0.63 3.59
C ILE A 22 -29.30 -1.76 4.61
N PRO A 23 -29.90 -1.59 5.81
CA PRO A 23 -29.94 -2.68 6.80
C PRO A 23 -30.68 -3.94 6.30
N PRO A 24 -31.89 -3.84 5.70
CA PRO A 24 -32.56 -5.02 5.13
C PRO A 24 -31.77 -5.70 4.00
N LEU A 25 -31.03 -4.94 3.18
CA LEU A 25 -30.20 -5.50 2.12
C LEU A 25 -29.01 -6.28 2.69
N LEU A 26 -28.39 -5.78 3.76
CA LEU A 26 -27.31 -6.48 4.46
C LEU A 26 -27.81 -7.75 5.14
N GLU A 27 -28.98 -7.70 5.78
CA GLU A 27 -29.60 -8.89 6.39
C GLU A 27 -29.87 -9.99 5.36
N LEU A 28 -30.41 -9.63 4.18
CA LEU A 28 -30.62 -10.58 3.08
C LEU A 28 -29.31 -11.23 2.60
N LEU A 29 -28.20 -10.49 2.59
CA LEU A 29 -26.89 -11.03 2.23
C LEU A 29 -26.35 -11.99 3.31
N ARG A 30 -26.58 -11.70 4.59
CA ARG A 30 -26.14 -12.55 5.72
C ARG A 30 -26.92 -13.85 5.83
N CYS A 31 -28.23 -13.81 5.63
CA CYS A 31 -29.09 -14.98 5.73
C CYS A 31 -29.07 -15.86 4.48
N GLY A 32 -28.68 -15.30 3.33
CA GLY A 32 -28.71 -15.96 2.03
C GLY A 32 -27.41 -16.64 1.63
N LYS A 33 -27.47 -17.48 0.59
CA LYS A 33 -26.26 -17.96 -0.09
C LYS A 33 -25.63 -16.81 -0.86
N ARG A 34 -24.39 -16.45 -0.52
CA ARG A 34 -23.64 -15.33 -1.14
C ARG A 34 -23.43 -15.49 -2.65
N SER A 35 -23.35 -16.73 -3.15
CA SER A 35 -23.24 -17.03 -4.58
C SER A 35 -24.58 -17.04 -5.35
N SER A 36 -25.68 -16.59 -4.73
CA SER A 36 -27.01 -16.64 -5.34
C SER A 36 -27.30 -15.40 -6.21
N LYS A 37 -28.18 -15.56 -7.21
CA LYS A 37 -28.67 -14.44 -8.04
C LYS A 37 -29.35 -13.34 -7.24
N THR A 38 -29.93 -13.67 -6.08
CA THR A 38 -30.52 -12.68 -5.17
C THR A 38 -29.42 -11.86 -4.51
N ALA A 39 -28.38 -12.52 -4.00
CA ALA A 39 -27.22 -11.85 -3.42
C ALA A 39 -26.53 -10.93 -4.44
N ASP A 40 -26.35 -11.38 -5.68
CA ASP A 40 -25.77 -10.57 -6.77
C ASP A 40 -26.53 -9.25 -6.96
N LYS A 41 -27.87 -9.31 -6.96
CA LYS A 41 -28.72 -8.12 -7.15
C LYS A 41 -28.78 -7.24 -5.91
N CYS A 42 -28.76 -7.82 -4.72
CA CYS A 42 -28.65 -7.05 -3.47
C CYS A 42 -27.32 -6.29 -3.43
N CYS A 43 -26.22 -6.96 -3.77
CA CYS A 43 -24.89 -6.35 -3.80
C CYS A 43 -24.79 -5.27 -4.90
N ALA A 44 -25.35 -5.52 -6.09
CA ALA A 44 -25.41 -4.52 -7.16
C ALA A 44 -26.20 -3.27 -6.77
N LEU A 45 -27.34 -3.44 -6.08
CA LEU A 45 -28.11 -2.33 -5.55
C LEU A 45 -27.31 -1.57 -4.47
N LEU A 46 -26.63 -2.28 -3.56
CA LEU A 46 -25.75 -1.64 -2.58
C LEU A 46 -24.66 -0.82 -3.27
N GLU A 47 -23.93 -1.37 -4.25
CA GLU A 47 -22.92 -0.64 -5.04
C GLU A 47 -23.49 0.69 -5.58
N SER A 48 -24.68 0.67 -6.19
CA SER A 48 -25.33 1.89 -6.70
C SER A 48 -25.68 2.90 -5.60
N LEU A 49 -26.15 2.43 -4.44
CA LEU A 49 -26.54 3.32 -3.33
C LEU A 49 -25.32 3.93 -2.62
N LEU A 50 -24.15 3.28 -2.65
CA LEU A 50 -22.91 3.79 -2.08
C LEU A 50 -22.30 4.96 -2.89
N ALA A 51 -22.83 5.27 -4.07
CA ALA A 51 -22.53 6.52 -4.76
C ALA A 51 -22.92 7.75 -3.92
N PHE A 52 -23.90 7.60 -3.02
CA PHE A 52 -24.39 8.66 -2.14
C PHE A 52 -23.79 8.56 -0.74
N ASP A 53 -23.48 9.71 -0.12
CA ASP A 53 -22.89 9.74 1.22
C ASP A 53 -23.78 9.09 2.28
N GLN A 54 -25.08 9.34 2.20
CA GLN A 54 -26.08 8.71 3.05
C GLN A 54 -26.02 7.17 2.97
N GLY A 55 -25.79 6.59 1.79
CA GLY A 55 -25.67 5.14 1.62
C GLY A 55 -24.40 4.60 2.27
N ARG A 56 -23.27 5.28 2.08
CA ARG A 56 -21.99 4.89 2.68
C ARG A 56 -22.01 4.99 4.20
N VAL A 57 -22.55 6.09 4.72
CA VAL A 57 -22.71 6.29 6.18
C VAL A 57 -23.58 5.19 6.75
N ALA A 58 -24.76 4.94 6.18
CA ALA A 58 -25.64 3.88 6.63
C ALA A 58 -24.94 2.51 6.62
N LEU A 59 -24.22 2.16 5.55
CA LEU A 59 -23.51 0.88 5.49
C LEU A 59 -22.42 0.75 6.57
N THR A 60 -21.67 1.82 6.85
CA THR A 60 -20.64 1.80 7.90
C THR A 60 -21.18 1.88 9.31
N SER A 61 -22.40 2.40 9.49
CA SER A 61 -23.06 2.47 10.80
C SER A 61 -23.71 1.15 11.20
N GLU A 62 -24.05 0.30 10.23
CA GLU A 62 -24.55 -1.05 10.49
C GLU A 62 -23.43 -1.97 10.98
N GLU A 63 -23.67 -2.63 12.12
CA GLU A 63 -22.75 -3.62 12.69
C GLU A 63 -22.47 -4.72 11.66
N GLY A 64 -21.19 -4.95 11.35
CA GLY A 64 -20.77 -5.93 10.34
C GLY A 64 -21.17 -5.56 8.90
N GLY A 65 -21.52 -4.30 8.61
CA GLY A 65 -21.92 -3.86 7.27
C GLY A 65 -20.79 -4.01 6.25
N VAL A 66 -19.59 -3.53 6.57
CA VAL A 66 -18.39 -3.69 5.73
C VAL A 66 -18.01 -5.17 5.61
N LEU A 67 -18.02 -5.91 6.73
CA LEU A 67 -17.76 -7.35 6.77
C LEU A 67 -18.65 -8.11 5.78
N THR A 68 -19.95 -7.81 5.76
CA THR A 68 -20.91 -8.46 4.85
C THR A 68 -20.51 -8.29 3.39
N ILE A 69 -19.98 -7.13 3.01
CA ILE A 69 -19.49 -6.89 1.64
C ILE A 69 -18.19 -7.65 1.37
N VAL A 70 -17.28 -7.71 2.35
CA VAL A 70 -16.04 -8.49 2.25
C VAL A 70 -16.34 -9.99 2.12
N GLU A 71 -17.30 -10.54 2.84
CA GLU A 71 -17.66 -11.96 2.70
C GLU A 71 -18.26 -12.24 1.31
N VAL A 72 -19.01 -11.31 0.71
CA VAL A 72 -19.47 -11.44 -0.69
C VAL A 72 -18.30 -11.34 -1.67
N LEU A 73 -17.28 -10.54 -1.37
CA LEU A 73 -16.04 -10.45 -2.16
C LEU A 73 -15.29 -11.80 -2.19
N GLU A 74 -15.38 -12.59 -1.12
CA GLU A 74 -14.70 -13.88 -0.99
C GLU A 74 -15.54 -15.04 -1.52
N GLU A 75 -16.81 -15.12 -1.13
CA GLU A 75 -17.67 -16.30 -1.38
C GLU A 75 -18.74 -16.08 -2.47
N GLY A 76 -18.80 -14.88 -3.04
CA GLY A 76 -19.80 -14.50 -4.02
C GLY A 76 -19.65 -15.19 -5.37
N SER A 77 -20.67 -15.04 -6.22
CA SER A 77 -20.56 -15.39 -7.64
C SER A 77 -19.57 -14.44 -8.35
N LEU A 78 -19.16 -14.74 -9.59
CA LEU A 78 -18.35 -13.82 -10.38
C LEU A 78 -18.96 -12.41 -10.45
N GLN A 79 -20.29 -12.32 -10.57
CA GLN A 79 -21.01 -11.06 -10.62
C GLN A 79 -21.09 -10.40 -9.23
N GLY A 80 -21.43 -11.17 -8.20
CA GLY A 80 -21.49 -10.69 -6.81
C GLY A 80 -20.15 -10.13 -6.34
N ARG A 81 -19.05 -10.81 -6.63
CA ARG A 81 -17.69 -10.35 -6.31
C ARG A 81 -17.31 -9.07 -7.07
N GLU A 82 -17.72 -8.94 -8.33
CA GLU A 82 -17.50 -7.72 -9.13
C GLU A 82 -18.26 -6.50 -8.59
N HIS A 83 -19.47 -6.71 -8.06
CA HIS A 83 -20.24 -5.67 -7.36
C HIS A 83 -19.65 -5.37 -5.98
N ALA A 84 -19.23 -6.38 -5.23
CA ALA A 84 -18.63 -6.20 -3.91
C ALA A 84 -17.33 -5.38 -3.98
N VAL A 85 -16.42 -5.70 -4.92
CA VAL A 85 -15.20 -4.90 -5.10
C VAL A 85 -15.51 -3.47 -5.53
N GLY A 86 -16.55 -3.27 -6.35
CA GLY A 86 -16.99 -1.95 -6.79
C GLY A 86 -17.61 -1.12 -5.67
N ALA A 87 -18.37 -1.74 -4.78
CA ALA A 87 -18.90 -1.11 -3.57
C ALA A 87 -17.77 -0.61 -2.66
N LEU A 88 -16.79 -1.47 -2.36
CA LEU A 88 -15.63 -1.11 -1.53
C LEU A 88 -14.75 -0.05 -2.20
N LEU A 89 -14.55 -0.13 -3.52
CA LEU A 89 -13.82 0.87 -4.30
C LEU A 89 -14.51 2.23 -4.24
N THR A 90 -15.82 2.29 -4.48
CA THR A 90 -16.61 3.53 -4.45
C THR A 90 -16.51 4.22 -3.08
N MET A 91 -16.52 3.44 -1.99
CA MET A 91 -16.29 3.97 -0.65
C MET A 91 -14.89 4.59 -0.54
N CYS A 92 -13.83 3.84 -0.86
CA CYS A 92 -12.45 4.34 -0.76
C CYS A 92 -12.16 5.53 -1.68
N GLU A 93 -12.74 5.59 -2.89
CA GLU A 93 -12.60 6.73 -3.81
C GLU A 93 -13.29 7.98 -3.27
N SER A 94 -14.41 7.83 -2.56
CA SER A 94 -15.15 8.96 -1.98
C SER A 94 -14.42 9.61 -0.80
N ASP A 95 -13.86 8.82 0.11
CA ASP A 95 -13.08 9.29 1.25
C ASP A 95 -12.15 8.16 1.74
N ARG A 96 -10.93 8.14 1.19
CA ARG A 96 -9.93 7.13 1.54
C ARG A 96 -9.64 7.12 3.04
N SER A 97 -9.52 8.29 3.67
CA SER A 97 -9.21 8.38 5.10
C SER A 97 -10.28 7.76 5.99
N LYS A 98 -11.55 7.89 5.59
CA LYS A 98 -12.69 7.38 6.36
C LYS A 98 -12.91 5.87 6.17
N TYR A 99 -12.75 5.38 4.94
CA TYR A 99 -13.19 4.01 4.60
C TYR A 99 -12.06 2.98 4.49
N ARG A 100 -10.80 3.41 4.39
CA ARG A 100 -9.66 2.50 4.27
C ARG A 100 -9.54 1.53 5.44
N ASP A 101 -9.51 2.05 6.66
CA ASP A 101 -9.23 1.23 7.84
C ASP A 101 -10.37 0.24 8.14
N PRO A 102 -11.67 0.61 8.06
CA PRO A 102 -12.76 -0.35 8.12
C PRO A 102 -12.61 -1.51 7.12
N ILE A 103 -12.28 -1.22 5.85
CA ILE A 103 -12.13 -2.25 4.82
C ILE A 103 -10.96 -3.19 5.11
N LEU A 104 -9.85 -2.66 5.62
CA LEU A 104 -8.68 -3.46 5.99
C LEU A 104 -8.93 -4.33 7.21
N ASN A 105 -9.61 -3.78 8.21
CA ASN A 105 -9.87 -4.48 9.47
C ASN A 105 -10.78 -5.70 9.28
N GLU A 106 -11.68 -5.65 8.29
CA GLU A 106 -12.52 -6.79 7.91
C GLU A 106 -11.81 -7.81 7.00
N GLY A 107 -10.52 -7.62 6.72
CA GLY A 107 -9.71 -8.63 6.04
C GLY A 107 -9.88 -8.70 4.52
N ALA A 108 -10.22 -7.61 3.83
CA ALA A 108 -10.47 -7.64 2.37
C ALA A 108 -9.27 -8.07 1.48
N ILE A 109 -8.03 -8.02 1.98
CA ILE A 109 -6.81 -8.17 1.16
C ILE A 109 -6.70 -9.53 0.44
N PRO A 110 -6.89 -10.69 1.09
CA PRO A 110 -6.79 -11.98 0.42
C PRO A 110 -7.80 -12.12 -0.73
N GLY A 111 -9.07 -11.75 -0.50
CA GLY A 111 -10.10 -11.78 -1.54
C GLY A 111 -9.80 -10.84 -2.72
N LEU A 112 -9.22 -9.66 -2.46
CA LEU A 112 -8.78 -8.75 -3.51
C LEU A 112 -7.63 -9.32 -4.34
N LEU A 113 -6.63 -9.94 -3.70
CA LEU A 113 -5.50 -10.57 -4.40
C LEU A 113 -5.93 -11.79 -5.22
N GLU A 114 -6.88 -12.57 -4.73
CA GLU A 114 -7.46 -13.65 -5.54
C GLU A 114 -8.19 -13.09 -6.77
N LEU A 115 -8.96 -12.01 -6.61
CA LEU A 115 -9.65 -11.37 -7.73
C LEU A 115 -8.69 -10.79 -8.77
N THR A 116 -7.51 -10.28 -8.41
CA THR A 116 -6.54 -9.80 -9.41
C THR A 116 -6.01 -10.94 -10.28
N ALA A 117 -5.92 -12.16 -9.76
CA ALA A 117 -5.47 -13.34 -10.50
C ALA A 117 -6.60 -14.04 -11.27
N HIS A 118 -7.76 -14.22 -10.64
CA HIS A 118 -8.83 -15.11 -11.11
C HIS A 118 -10.17 -14.42 -11.38
N GLY A 119 -10.27 -13.11 -11.14
CA GLY A 119 -11.48 -12.33 -11.39
C GLY A 119 -11.80 -12.12 -12.87
N THR A 120 -12.97 -11.55 -13.15
CA THR A 120 -13.34 -11.06 -14.49
C THR A 120 -12.41 -9.90 -14.90
N PRO A 121 -12.32 -9.54 -16.20
CA PRO A 121 -11.56 -8.35 -16.61
C PRO A 121 -11.93 -7.08 -15.84
N LYS A 122 -13.22 -6.89 -15.54
CA LYS A 122 -13.72 -5.73 -14.79
C LYS A 122 -13.36 -5.82 -13.30
N SER A 123 -13.59 -6.97 -12.66
CA SER A 123 -13.27 -7.13 -11.25
C SER A 123 -11.77 -7.03 -11.00
N ARG A 124 -10.92 -7.51 -11.92
CA ARG A 124 -9.46 -7.34 -11.86
C ARG A 124 -9.07 -5.87 -11.84
N VAL A 125 -9.61 -5.05 -12.74
CA VAL A 125 -9.31 -3.61 -12.78
C VAL A 125 -9.73 -2.93 -11.48
N LYS A 126 -10.95 -3.19 -11.01
CA LYS A 126 -11.45 -2.63 -9.74
C LYS A 126 -10.60 -3.08 -8.54
N ALA A 127 -10.19 -4.35 -8.49
CA ALA A 127 -9.37 -4.90 -7.41
C ALA A 127 -7.98 -4.26 -7.34
N HIS A 128 -7.32 -4.06 -8.49
CA HIS A 128 -6.04 -3.34 -8.52
C HIS A 128 -6.20 -1.90 -8.00
N ALA A 129 -7.21 -1.17 -8.48
CA ALA A 129 -7.48 0.20 -8.05
C ALA A 129 -7.74 0.30 -6.54
N LEU A 130 -8.54 -0.63 -5.99
CA LEU A 130 -8.80 -0.66 -4.56
C LEU A 130 -7.54 -1.00 -3.75
N LEU A 131 -6.74 -1.98 -4.18
CA LEU A 131 -5.48 -2.32 -3.51
C LEU A 131 -4.51 -1.12 -3.47
N ASP A 132 -4.45 -0.32 -4.53
CA ASP A 132 -3.66 0.91 -4.57
C ASP A 132 -4.13 1.95 -3.54
N LEU A 133 -5.45 2.11 -3.39
CA LEU A 133 -6.04 2.99 -2.37
C LEU A 133 -5.80 2.44 -0.94
N LEU A 134 -5.87 1.14 -0.74
CA LEU A 134 -5.69 0.51 0.58
C LEU A 134 -4.23 0.51 1.03
N ARG A 135 -3.27 0.57 0.11
CA ARG A 135 -1.84 0.63 0.45
C ARG A 135 -1.56 1.89 1.29
N ASN A 136 -0.90 1.71 2.43
CA ASN A 136 -0.30 2.85 3.12
C ASN A 136 0.75 3.44 2.18
N SER A 137 0.66 4.73 1.88
CA SER A 137 1.73 5.42 1.19
C SER A 137 2.69 6.01 2.22
N PRO A 138 3.82 5.35 2.55
CA PRO A 138 5.00 6.07 3.00
C PRO A 138 5.70 6.80 1.84
N TYR A 139 5.21 6.61 0.60
CA TYR A 139 5.65 7.32 -0.59
C TYR A 139 4.62 8.37 -1.00
N SER A 140 4.44 9.38 -0.16
CA SER A 140 4.67 10.69 -0.75
C SER A 140 6.11 10.64 -1.24
N ARG A 141 6.35 10.18 -2.49
CA ARG A 141 7.49 10.73 -3.21
C ARG A 141 7.14 12.20 -3.29
N SER A 142 7.53 12.97 -2.26
CA SER A 142 8.14 14.24 -2.55
C SER A 142 9.04 13.92 -3.73
N LYS A 143 8.71 14.52 -4.87
CA LYS A 143 9.56 14.53 -6.05
C LYS A 143 10.96 14.77 -5.47
N LEU A 144 11.76 13.72 -5.31
CA LEU A 144 13.15 13.89 -4.99
C LEU A 144 13.63 14.60 -6.23
N GLN A 145 13.86 15.91 -6.08
CA GLN A 145 14.42 16.72 -7.15
C GLN A 145 15.64 15.91 -7.64
N PRO A 146 15.85 15.76 -8.96
CA PRO A 146 16.93 14.93 -9.52
C PRO A 146 18.28 15.13 -8.81
N ASN A 147 18.47 16.34 -8.30
CA ASN A 147 19.61 16.91 -7.61
C ASN A 147 19.75 16.50 -6.13
N THR A 148 18.76 15.88 -5.48
CA THR A 148 18.90 15.46 -4.07
C THR A 148 19.96 14.36 -3.93
N LEU A 149 20.01 13.43 -4.88
CA LEU A 149 21.06 12.41 -4.94
C LEU A 149 22.42 13.03 -5.23
N GLU A 150 22.51 13.96 -6.19
CA GLU A 150 23.76 14.68 -6.49
C GLU A 150 24.26 15.49 -5.28
N ASN A 151 23.37 16.16 -4.55
CA ASN A 151 23.74 16.94 -3.35
C ASN A 151 24.26 16.03 -2.23
N ILE A 152 23.65 14.86 -2.05
CA ILE A 152 24.11 13.87 -1.07
C ILE A 152 25.49 13.33 -1.48
N VAL A 153 25.67 12.98 -2.76
CA VAL A 153 26.96 12.50 -3.29
C VAL A 153 28.04 13.58 -3.18
N SER A 154 27.72 14.83 -3.52
CA SER A 154 28.66 15.95 -3.43
C SER A 154 29.06 16.27 -1.99
N ASN A 155 28.13 16.16 -1.03
CA ASN A 155 28.44 16.34 0.39
C ASN A 155 29.28 15.19 0.94
N ILE A 156 29.02 13.95 0.51
CA ILE A 156 29.84 12.80 0.91
C ILE A 156 31.24 12.94 0.29
N ALA A 157 31.35 13.33 -0.98
CA ALA A 157 32.63 13.56 -1.64
C ALA A 157 33.45 14.67 -0.96
N SER A 158 32.81 15.78 -0.56
CA SER A 158 33.48 16.86 0.16
C SER A 158 33.88 16.49 1.59
N GLN A 159 33.16 15.57 2.23
CA GLN A 159 33.52 15.02 3.55
C GLN A 159 34.61 13.95 3.48
N ILE A 160 34.76 13.26 2.34
CA ILE A 160 35.81 12.26 2.12
C ILE A 160 37.14 12.92 1.72
N ASP A 161 37.13 14.17 1.26
CA ASP A 161 38.34 14.96 0.97
C ASP A 161 39.03 15.46 2.26
N GLY A 162 39.09 14.57 3.26
CA GLY A 162 39.84 14.73 4.49
C GLY A 162 41.34 14.67 4.21
N GLU A 163 41.96 15.84 4.30
CA GLU A 163 43.16 16.08 5.12
C GLU A 163 44.11 14.88 5.34
N ASP A 164 45.20 14.86 4.59
CA ASP A 164 46.59 14.66 5.06
C ASP A 164 46.96 13.44 5.95
N ARG A 165 46.09 12.44 6.13
CA ARG A 165 46.46 11.19 6.84
C ARG A 165 47.48 10.36 6.06
N GLY A 166 47.44 10.42 4.73
CA GLY A 166 48.40 9.73 3.86
C GLY A 166 49.81 10.33 3.90
N GLY A 167 49.93 11.65 4.08
CA GLY A 167 51.22 12.36 4.16
C GLY A 167 51.97 12.05 5.45
N LYS A 168 51.27 12.13 6.59
CA LYS A 168 51.84 11.81 7.92
C LYS A 168 52.32 10.36 8.02
N ALA A 169 51.53 9.41 7.51
CA ALA A 169 51.90 7.99 7.52
C ALA A 169 53.14 7.70 6.65
N LYS A 170 53.22 8.31 5.45
CA LYS A 170 54.40 8.17 4.58
C LYS A 170 55.66 8.77 5.20
N LYS A 171 55.54 9.92 5.89
CA LYS A 171 56.67 10.56 6.58
C LYS A 171 57.19 9.72 7.75
N MET A 172 56.30 9.15 8.58
CA MET A 172 56.72 8.26 9.68
C MET A 172 57.42 6.99 9.16
N LEU A 173 56.93 6.38 8.07
CA LEU A 173 57.59 5.23 7.46
C LEU A 173 58.98 5.57 6.94
N ALA A 174 59.15 6.72 6.28
CA ALA A 174 60.45 7.17 5.80
C ALA A 174 61.45 7.40 6.94
N GLU A 175 60.99 7.99 8.06
CA GLU A 175 61.83 8.21 9.25
C GLU A 175 62.24 6.88 9.91
N MET A 176 61.33 5.91 10.04
CA MET A 176 61.64 4.60 10.62
C MET A 176 62.69 3.82 9.81
N VAL A 177 62.58 3.82 8.48
CA VAL A 177 63.56 3.15 7.60
C VAL A 177 64.94 3.79 7.76
N LYS A 178 65.00 5.13 7.79
CA LYS A 178 66.26 5.86 7.96
C LYS A 178 66.95 5.51 9.29
N VAL A 179 66.21 5.53 10.40
CA VAL A 179 66.75 5.20 11.73
C VAL A 179 67.27 3.76 11.77
N SER A 180 66.54 2.81 11.17
CA SER A 180 66.94 1.40 11.12
C SER A 180 68.24 1.19 10.33
N MET A 181 68.40 1.90 9.20
CA MET A 181 69.63 1.85 8.41
C MET A 181 70.83 2.43 9.18
N GLU A 182 70.66 3.57 9.85
CA GLU A 182 71.73 4.19 10.65
C GLU A 182 72.18 3.33 11.83
N GLN A 183 71.25 2.62 12.48
CA GLN A 183 71.60 1.66 13.53
C GLN A 183 72.37 0.47 12.96
N SER A 184 71.90 -0.08 11.83
CA SER A 184 72.57 -1.20 11.16
C SER A 184 73.99 -0.86 10.75
N LEU A 185 74.21 0.35 10.20
CA LEU A 185 75.55 0.83 9.82
C LEU A 185 76.46 0.99 11.05
N ARG A 186 75.94 1.55 12.15
CA ARG A 186 76.69 1.67 13.41
C ARG A 186 77.08 0.30 13.97
N HIS A 187 76.20 -0.70 13.89
CA HIS A 187 76.52 -2.06 14.32
C HIS A 187 77.60 -2.71 13.45
N LEU A 188 77.55 -2.53 12.12
CA LEU A 188 78.59 -3.01 11.21
C LEU A 188 79.95 -2.34 11.48
N GLN A 189 79.97 -1.02 11.66
CA GLN A 189 81.19 -0.28 11.97
C GLN A 189 81.81 -0.72 13.30
N ARG A 190 80.99 -0.93 14.35
CA ARG A 190 81.48 -1.46 15.62
C ARG A 190 82.05 -2.87 15.48
N ARG A 191 81.45 -3.73 14.66
CA ARG A 191 81.99 -5.09 14.41
C ARG A 191 83.31 -5.04 13.63
N ALA A 192 83.46 -4.10 12.71
CA ALA A 192 84.69 -3.91 11.93
C ALA A 192 85.84 -3.30 12.74
N SER A 193 85.58 -2.58 13.83
CA SER A 193 86.62 -1.99 14.69
C SER A 193 87.20 -2.94 15.75
N PHE A 194 86.67 -4.16 15.88
CA PHE A 194 87.16 -5.21 16.79
C PHE A 194 87.68 -6.46 16.05
N ALA A 195 87.92 -6.34 14.75
CA ALA A 195 88.61 -7.31 13.90
C ALA A 195 89.88 -6.65 13.33
#